data_AF-A0A0F8ZMV1-F1
#
_entry.id   AF-A0A0F8ZMV1-F1
#
_cell.length_a   1.000
_cell.length_b   1.000
_cell.length_c   1.000
_cell.angle_alpha   90.00
_cell.angle_beta   90.00
_cell.angle_gamma   90.00
#
_symmetry.space_group_name_H-M   'P 1'
#
loop_
_entity.id
_entity.type
_entity.pdbx_description
1 polymer ?
#
loop_
_entity_poly.entity_id
_entity_poly.type
_entity_poly.pdbx_seq_one_letter_code
_entity_poly.pdbx_strand_id
1 'polypeptide(L)'
;MKKQLSAALLTSLLIASPFASANLSVNVGAINVNPDNSSSAINEDPSLGLKGSSDTQLGITVDYAFNDQWVLELVAATPFSHEVNGAGGLAGNKIADIKQLPPSLIAQYH
;
A
#
# COMPACT_ATOMS: atom_id res chain seq x y z
N MET A 1 31.16 -23.99 15.04
CA MET A 1 30.66 -22.69 14.53
C MET A 1 30.71 -22.60 13.01
N LYS A 2 31.87 -22.73 12.33
CA LYS A 2 31.97 -22.62 10.85
C LYS A 2 31.05 -23.61 10.08
N LYS A 3 30.96 -24.87 10.52
CA LYS A 3 30.12 -25.89 9.86
C LYS A 3 28.60 -25.64 10.00
N GLN A 4 28.16 -25.00 11.08
CA GLN A 4 26.75 -24.66 11.28
C GLN A 4 26.33 -23.42 10.49
N LEU A 5 27.24 -22.45 10.34
CA LEU A 5 27.03 -21.31 9.45
C LEU A 5 26.93 -21.76 7.98
N SER A 6 27.82 -22.66 7.54
CA SER A 6 27.78 -23.21 6.18
C SER A 6 26.52 -24.04 5.92
N ALA A 7 26.07 -24.83 6.90
CA ALA A 7 24.83 -25.60 6.77
C ALA A 7 23.60 -24.69 6.67
N ALA A 8 23.51 -23.64 7.50
CA ALA A 8 22.43 -22.66 7.47
C ALA A 8 22.37 -21.90 6.13
N LEU A 9 23.54 -21.52 5.59
CA LEU A 9 23.63 -20.83 4.30
C LEU A 9 23.19 -21.75 3.14
N LEU A 10 23.63 -23.00 3.15
CA LEU A 10 23.24 -23.99 2.14
C LEU A 10 21.73 -24.30 2.19
N THR A 11 21.14 -24.39 3.38
CA THR A 11 19.69 -24.55 3.54
C THR A 11 18.92 -23.31 3.10
N SER A 12 19.44 -22.10 3.32
CA SER A 12 18.79 -20.87 2.86
C SER A 12 18.81 -20.74 1.33
N LEU A 13 19.90 -21.17 0.67
CA LEU A 13 20.02 -21.19 -0.80
C LEU A 13 19.07 -22.22 -1.45
N LEU A 14 18.84 -23.36 -0.80
CA LEU A 14 17.90 -24.39 -1.26
C LEU A 14 16.43 -24.00 -1.09
N ILE A 15 16.12 -23.11 -0.13
CA ILE A 15 14.77 -22.55 0.03
C ILE A 15 14.51 -21.45 -1.01
N ALA A 16 15.55 -20.67 -1.39
CA ALA A 16 15.41 -19.56 -2.34
C ALA A 16 15.24 -19.99 -3.81
N SER A 17 15.78 -21.14 -4.21
CA SER A 17 15.80 -21.60 -5.60
C SER A 17 14.41 -21.83 -6.25
N PRO A 18 13.39 -22.43 -5.58
CA PRO A 18 12.06 -22.56 -6.19
C PRO A 18 11.29 -21.24 -6.31
N PHE A 19 11.59 -20.21 -5.51
CA PHE A 19 10.97 -18.89 -5.64
C PHE A 19 11.46 -18.15 -6.90
N ALA A 20 12.64 -18.46 -7.42
CA ALA A 20 13.16 -17.86 -8.64
C ALA A 20 12.48 -18.37 -9.93
N SER A 21 11.78 -19.52 -9.85
CA SER A 21 11.02 -20.11 -10.97
C SER A 21 9.51 -20.05 -10.75
N ALA A 22 9.05 -19.45 -9.65
CA ALA A 22 7.64 -19.22 -9.42
C ALA A 22 7.23 -17.91 -10.10
N ASN A 23 6.20 -17.95 -10.94
CA ASN A 23 5.54 -16.76 -11.46
C ASN A 23 4.74 -16.00 -10.37
N LEU A 24 4.96 -16.30 -9.10
CA LEU A 24 4.21 -15.76 -7.96
C LEU A 24 5.18 -15.18 -6.94
N SER A 25 4.98 -13.91 -6.61
CA SER A 25 5.67 -13.20 -5.53
C SER A 25 4.66 -12.70 -4.50
N VAL A 26 5.09 -12.59 -3.25
CA VAL A 26 4.30 -12.01 -2.17
C VAL A 26 5.16 -11.03 -1.39
N ASN A 27 4.75 -9.77 -1.33
CA ASN A 27 5.43 -8.74 -0.55
C ASN A 27 4.58 -8.37 0.66
N VAL A 28 5.23 -8.11 1.79
CA VAL A 28 4.58 -7.65 3.01
C VAL A 28 5.32 -6.42 3.50
N GLY A 29 4.60 -5.34 3.81
CA GLY A 29 5.24 -4.08 4.18
C GLY A 29 4.27 -3.02 4.68
N ALA A 30 4.80 -1.86 5.02
CA ALA A 30 3.99 -0.70 5.38
C ALA A 30 3.57 0.04 4.11
N ILE A 31 2.27 0.27 3.93
CA ILE A 31 1.70 1.09 2.86
C ILE A 31 1.21 2.39 3.48
N ASN A 32 1.59 3.53 2.90
CA ASN A 32 1.12 4.84 3.32
C ASN A 32 0.14 5.40 2.27
N VAL A 33 -1.04 5.80 2.73
CA VAL A 33 -2.00 6.56 1.93
C VAL A 33 -1.93 8.01 2.38
N ASN A 34 -1.47 8.89 1.50
CA ASN A 34 -1.39 10.33 1.73
C ASN A 34 -2.29 11.06 0.71
N PRO A 35 -3.52 11.47 1.11
CA PRO A 35 -4.43 12.16 0.22
C PRO A 35 -3.83 13.48 -0.31
N ASP A 36 -3.93 13.71 -1.62
CA ASP A 36 -3.70 15.05 -2.17
C ASP A 36 -4.91 15.93 -1.85
N ASN A 37 -4.66 16.99 -1.08
CA ASN A 37 -5.69 17.89 -0.57
C ASN A 37 -5.76 19.22 -1.35
N SER A 38 -5.08 19.34 -2.50
CA SER A 38 -5.00 20.58 -3.28
C SER A 38 -6.33 21.03 -3.90
N SER A 39 -7.27 20.09 -4.15
CA SER A 39 -8.57 20.35 -4.79
C SER A 39 -9.76 20.18 -3.84
N SER A 40 -9.58 20.50 -2.56
CA SER A 40 -10.59 20.22 -1.54
C SER A 40 -11.72 21.25 -1.43
N ALA A 41 -11.84 22.20 -2.35
CA ALA A 41 -12.88 23.22 -2.30
C ALA A 41 -14.26 22.59 -2.48
N ILE A 42 -15.22 22.98 -1.65
CA ILE A 42 -16.61 22.53 -1.78
C ILE A 42 -17.24 23.28 -2.96
N ASN A 43 -17.91 22.56 -3.87
CA ASN A 43 -18.37 23.12 -5.14
C ASN A 43 -19.42 24.22 -4.93
N GLU A 44 -20.19 24.11 -3.85
CA GLU A 44 -21.22 25.05 -3.41
C GLU A 44 -20.64 26.32 -2.78
N ASP A 45 -19.44 26.23 -2.18
CA ASP A 45 -18.73 27.35 -1.59
C ASP A 45 -17.21 27.12 -1.65
N PRO A 46 -16.51 27.73 -2.62
CA PRO A 46 -15.07 27.60 -2.79
C PRO A 46 -14.23 28.13 -1.62
N SER A 47 -14.85 28.88 -0.70
CA SER A 47 -14.19 29.34 0.53
C SER A 47 -14.07 28.24 1.59
N LEU A 48 -14.84 27.17 1.47
CA LEU A 48 -14.83 26.00 2.36
C LEU A 48 -14.01 24.86 1.74
N GLY A 49 -13.35 24.06 2.58
CA GLY A 49 -12.69 22.85 2.09
C GLY A 49 -12.54 21.74 3.12
N LEU A 50 -12.06 20.58 2.66
CA LEU A 50 -11.89 19.36 3.45
C LEU A 50 -10.49 18.75 3.28
N LYS A 51 -9.83 18.42 4.39
CA LYS A 51 -8.51 17.82 4.39
C LYS A 51 -8.54 16.45 5.04
N GLY A 52 -8.18 15.42 4.30
CA GLY A 52 -7.95 14.07 4.84
C GLY A 52 -6.54 13.93 5.41
N SER A 53 -6.41 13.28 6.57
CA SER A 53 -5.11 12.89 7.13
C SER A 53 -4.51 11.71 6.36
N SER A 54 -3.17 11.60 6.37
CA SER A 54 -2.48 10.40 5.90
C SER A 54 -2.54 9.28 6.94
N ASP A 55 -2.48 8.02 6.51
CA ASP A 55 -2.40 6.87 7.40
C ASP A 55 -1.48 5.78 6.82
N THR A 56 -0.80 5.04 7.69
CA THR A 56 0.16 3.99 7.32
C THR A 56 -0.26 2.67 7.94
N GLN A 57 -0.50 1.66 7.09
CA GLN A 57 -1.03 0.37 7.52
C GLN A 57 -0.17 -0.79 7.02
N LEU A 58 -0.36 -1.96 7.64
CA LEU A 58 0.26 -3.20 7.19
C LEU A 58 -0.44 -3.66 5.91
N GLY A 59 0.34 -3.85 4.86
CA GLY A 59 -0.08 -4.27 3.54
C GLY A 59 0.58 -5.56 3.08
N ILE A 60 -0.10 -6.22 2.16
CA ILE A 60 0.35 -7.37 1.40
C ILE A 60 0.11 -7.09 -0.09
N THR A 61 1.10 -7.38 -0.93
CA THR A 61 0.90 -7.45 -2.39
C THR A 61 1.16 -8.88 -2.85
N VAL A 62 0.35 -9.34 -3.79
CA VAL A 62 0.51 -10.64 -4.45
C VAL A 62 0.71 -10.38 -5.93
N ASP A 63 1.88 -10.73 -6.44
CA ASP A 63 2.27 -10.44 -7.82
C ASP A 63 2.31 -11.74 -8.61
N TYR A 64 1.65 -11.77 -9.76
CA TYR A 64 1.65 -12.89 -10.68
C TYR A 64 2.25 -12.49 -12.03
N ALA A 65 3.43 -13.00 -12.35
CA ALA A 65 4.08 -12.83 -13.63
C ALA A 65 3.36 -13.67 -14.70
N PHE A 66 2.59 -13.00 -15.55
CA PHE A 66 1.91 -13.66 -16.67
C PHE A 66 2.89 -14.05 -17.78
N ASN A 67 3.91 -13.23 -17.99
CA ASN A 67 5.07 -13.48 -18.86
C ASN A 67 6.24 -12.59 -18.42
N ASP A 68 7.36 -12.62 -19.16
CA ASP A 68 8.58 -11.86 -18.83
C ASP A 68 8.40 -10.34 -18.77
N GLN A 69 7.28 -9.80 -19.26
CA GLN A 69 7.01 -8.36 -19.36
C GLN A 69 5.80 -7.92 -18.56
N TRP A 70 4.84 -8.81 -18.32
CA TRP A 70 3.57 -8.48 -17.68
C TRP A 70 3.42 -9.14 -16.33
N VAL A 71 3.11 -8.33 -15.32
CA VAL A 71 2.84 -8.78 -13.94
C VAL A 71 1.47 -8.23 -13.49
N LEU A 72 0.63 -9.10 -12.94
CA LEU A 72 -0.61 -8.69 -12.27
C LEU A 72 -0.37 -8.61 -10.77
N GLU A 73 -0.56 -7.45 -10.17
CA GLU A 73 -0.38 -7.21 -8.75
C GLU A 73 -1.72 -6.96 -8.07
N LEU A 74 -2.00 -7.72 -7.02
CA LEU A 74 -3.13 -7.50 -6.12
C LEU A 74 -2.61 -6.91 -4.81
N VAL A 75 -3.02 -5.67 -4.51
CA VAL A 75 -2.70 -4.97 -3.27
C VAL A 75 -3.85 -5.09 -2.29
N ALA A 76 -3.53 -5.44 -1.03
CA ALA A 76 -4.47 -5.43 0.08
C ALA A 76 -3.77 -4.92 1.35
N ALA A 77 -4.52 -4.35 2.28
CA ALA A 77 -3.98 -3.85 3.54
C ALA A 77 -5.05 -3.82 4.63
N THR A 78 -4.60 -3.69 5.89
CA THR A 78 -5.53 -3.42 7.00
C THR A 78 -6.26 -2.10 6.78
N PRO A 79 -7.49 -1.92 7.30
CA PRO A 79 -8.28 -0.71 7.06
C PRO A 79 -7.51 0.55 7.45
N PHE A 80 -7.38 1.50 6.54
CA PHE A 80 -6.85 2.83 6.81
C PHE A 80 -7.90 3.67 7.52
N SER A 81 -7.46 4.57 8.40
CA SER A 81 -8.31 5.53 9.11
C SER A 81 -7.89 6.95 8.78
N HIS A 82 -8.78 7.69 8.15
CA HIS A 82 -8.57 9.08 7.77
C HIS A 82 -9.48 9.99 8.59
N GLU A 83 -8.88 10.94 9.30
CA GLU A 83 -9.63 12.05 9.89
C GLU A 83 -9.83 13.13 8.81
N VAL A 84 -11.08 13.48 8.56
CA VAL A 84 -11.46 14.57 7.66
C VAL A 84 -11.65 15.83 8.49
N ASN A 85 -10.77 16.80 8.28
CA ASN A 85 -10.79 18.09 8.95
C ASN A 85 -11.22 19.19 7.99
N GLY A 86 -11.90 20.21 8.48
CA GLY A 86 -12.25 21.39 7.71
C GLY A 86 -11.02 22.24 7.37
N ALA A 87 -11.03 22.83 6.18
CA ALA A 87 -10.07 23.80 5.67
C ALA A 87 -10.80 25.06 5.17
N GLY A 88 -10.05 26.14 4.92
CA GLY A 88 -10.66 27.43 4.55
C GLY A 88 -11.58 27.95 5.65
N GLY A 89 -12.81 28.33 5.29
CA GLY A 89 -13.85 28.77 6.23
C GLY A 89 -14.33 27.71 7.23
N LEU A 90 -13.94 26.43 7.05
CA LEU A 90 -14.21 25.34 8.00
C LEU A 90 -13.02 24.99 8.91
N ALA A 91 -11.92 25.73 8.83
CA ALA A 91 -10.69 25.44 9.57
C ALA A 91 -10.94 25.26 11.08
N GLY A 92 -10.30 24.25 11.67
CA GLY A 92 -10.39 23.93 13.10
C GLY A 92 -11.54 22.99 13.48
N ASN A 93 -12.37 22.56 12.53
CA ASN A 93 -13.46 21.62 12.78
C ASN A 93 -13.09 20.21 12.30
N LYS A 94 -13.35 19.20 13.14
CA LYS A 94 -13.36 17.80 12.71
C LYS A 94 -14.71 17.50 12.06
N ILE A 95 -14.69 16.97 10.84
CA ILE A 95 -15.88 16.75 10.02
C ILE A 95 -16.32 15.28 10.09
N ALA A 96 -15.39 14.35 9.90
CA ALA A 96 -15.69 12.93 9.88
C ALA A 96 -14.45 12.07 10.15
N ASP A 97 -14.69 10.81 10.53
CA ASP A 97 -13.71 9.74 10.49
C ASP A 97 -14.13 8.73 9.42
N ILE A 98 -13.21 8.43 8.50
CA ILE A 98 -13.47 7.53 7.38
C ILE A 98 -12.52 6.35 7.45
N LYS A 99 -13.05 5.14 7.27
CA LYS A 99 -12.24 3.93 7.08
C LYS A 99 -12.26 3.48 5.63
N GLN A 100 -11.09 3.15 5.10
CA GLN A 100 -10.92 2.73 3.72
C GLN A 100 -10.11 1.44 3.65
N LEU A 101 -10.56 0.50 2.81
CA LEU A 101 -9.78 -0.66 2.41
C LEU A 101 -9.29 -0.42 0.97
N PRO A 102 -8.03 -0.74 0.62
CA PRO A 102 -7.51 -0.50 -0.72
C PRO A 102 -7.35 -1.78 -1.56
N PRO A 103 -8.38 -2.64 -1.78
CA PRO A 103 -8.22 -3.74 -2.71
C PRO A 103 -8.00 -3.17 -4.12
N SER A 104 -6.78 -3.30 -4.63
CA SER A 104 -6.38 -2.72 -5.92
C SER A 104 -5.76 -3.80 -6.79
N LEU A 105 -6.23 -3.93 -8.03
CA LEU A 105 -5.65 -4.82 -9.03
C LEU A 105 -4.92 -3.98 -10.08
N ILE A 106 -3.63 -4.23 -10.24
CA ILE A 106 -2.71 -3.44 -11.07
C ILE A 106 -2.08 -4.35 -12.11
N ALA A 107 -1.96 -3.87 -13.34
CA ALA A 107 -1.14 -4.50 -14.36
C ALA A 107 0.16 -3.69 -14.52
N GLN A 108 1.29 -4.35 -14.32
CA GLN A 108 2.63 -3.78 -14.47
C GLN A 108 3.23 -4.31 -15.76
N TYR A 109 3.87 -3.40 -16.51
CA TYR A 109 4.64 -3.72 -17.70
C TYR A 109 6.09 -3.32 -17.47
N HIS A 110 7.01 -4.27 -17.64
CA HIS A 110 8.45 -4.12 -17.47
C HIS A 110 9.17 -4.00 -18.81
#